data_AF-A0A8T6JNW3-F1
#
_entry.id   AF-A0A8T6JNW3-F1
#
_cell.length_a   1.000
_cell.length_b   1.000
_cell.length_c   1.000
_cell.angle_alpha   90.00
_cell.angle_beta   90.00
_cell.angle_gamma   90.00
#
_symmetry.space_group_name_H-M   'P 1'
#
loop_
_entity.id
_entity.type
_entity.pdbx_description
1 polymer ?
#
loop_
_entity_poly.entity_id
_entity_poly.type
_entity_poly.pdbx_seq_one_letter_code
_entity_poly.pdbx_strand_id
1 'polypeptide(L)' 'RHEAVSMQPSDSVAADSVIAVMQKGYLMQGLLLRAARVVVCSGPPEAAQDPEDG' A
#
# COMPACT_ATOMS: atom_id res chain seq x y z
N ARG A 1 11.34 0.24 7.88
CA ARG A 1 10.69 1.49 8.36
C ARG A 1 9.21 1.60 7.98
N HIS A 2 8.75 0.88 6.94
CA HIS A 2 7.33 0.73 6.59
C HIS A 2 6.92 -0.72 6.75
N GLU A 3 5.64 -0.94 7.02
CA GLU A 3 4.99 -2.25 7.08
C GLU A 3 3.74 -2.17 6.20
N ALA A 4 3.72 -2.97 5.13
CA ALA A 4 2.57 -3.05 4.24
C ALA A 4 1.48 -3.87 4.93
N VAL A 5 0.32 -3.26 5.14
CA VAL A 5 -0.83 -3.91 5.80
C VAL A 5 -1.91 -4.32 4.82
N SER A 6 -1.88 -3.78 3.61
CA SER A 6 -2.78 -4.12 2.52
C SER A 6 -2.15 -3.68 1.19
N MET A 7 -2.60 -4.32 0.11
CA MET A 7 -2.25 -3.97 -1.25
C MET A 7 -3.51 -3.50 -1.97
N GLN A 8 -3.44 -2.43 -2.75
CA GLN A 8 -4.57 -1.95 -3.53
C GLN A 8 -4.14 -1.67 -4.97
N PRO A 9 -4.99 -1.97 -5.97
CA PRO A 9 -4.75 -1.51 -7.33
C PRO A 9 -4.79 0.02 -7.43
N SER A 10 -3.88 0.59 -8.21
CA SER A 10 -3.85 2.01 -8.52
C SER A 10 -3.09 2.27 -9.81
N ASP A 11 -3.60 3.20 -10.62
CA ASP A 11 -2.96 3.78 -11.80
C ASP A 11 -2.17 5.06 -11.47
N SER A 12 -2.35 5.61 -10.27
CA SER A 12 -1.77 6.89 -9.85
C SER A 12 -0.30 6.77 -9.43
N VAL A 13 0.14 5.57 -9.03
CA VAL A 13 1.52 5.27 -8.64
C VAL A 13 1.95 3.91 -9.19
N ALA A 14 3.25 3.72 -9.40
CA ALA A 14 3.79 2.46 -9.87
C ALA A 14 3.54 1.30 -8.89
N ALA A 15 3.57 0.07 -9.39
CA ALA A 15 3.57 -1.13 -8.55
C ALA A 15 4.68 -1.07 -7.49
N ASP A 16 4.44 -1.70 -6.34
CA ASP A 16 5.33 -1.73 -5.17
C ASP A 16 5.60 -0.35 -4.53
N SER A 17 4.88 0.70 -4.95
CA SER A 17 4.95 2.03 -4.36
C SER A 17 3.90 2.24 -3.27
N VAL A 18 4.19 3.09 -2.28
CA VAL A 18 3.24 3.44 -1.23
C VAL A 18 2.13 4.32 -1.80
N ILE A 19 0.88 3.87 -1.67
CA ILE A 19 -0.32 4.63 -2.04
C ILE A 19 -0.69 5.58 -0.90
N ALA A 20 -0.80 5.04 0.32
CA ALA A 20 -1.29 5.78 1.47
C ALA A 20 -0.64 5.33 2.78
N VAL A 21 -0.49 6.27 3.70
CA VAL A 21 -0.02 6.03 5.07
C VAL A 21 -1.24 5.98 5.99
N MET A 22 -1.57 4.79 6.47
CA MET A 22 -2.68 4.59 7.43
C MET A 22 -2.28 5.01 8.84
N GLN A 23 -1.02 4.77 9.19
CA GLN A 23 -0.50 5.12 10.51
C GLN A 23 0.95 5.57 10.39
N LYS A 24 1.24 6.75 10.95
CA LYS A 24 2.60 7.27 11.01
C LYS A 24 3.51 6.34 11.81
N GLY A 25 4.72 6.15 11.31
CA GLY A 25 5.82 5.48 12.01
C GLY A 25 6.71 6.51 12.69
N TYR A 26 7.48 6.06 13.70
CA TYR A 26 8.32 6.95 14.49
C TYR A 26 9.70 6.34 14.72
N LEU A 27 10.70 7.22 14.70
CA LEU A 27 12.08 6.94 15.06
C LEU A 27 12.44 7.85 16.24
N MET A 28 13.05 7.30 17.28
CA MET A 28 13.54 8.07 18.42
C MET A 28 15.03 7.86 18.52
N GLN A 29 15.81 8.93 18.30
CA GLN A 29 17.28 8.86 18.29
C GLN A 29 17.82 7.76 17.36
N GLY A 30 17.15 7.53 16.21
CA GLY A 30 17.50 6.47 15.26
C GLY A 30 16.96 5.08 15.59
N LEU A 31 16.41 4.85 16.78
CA LEU A 31 15.75 3.60 17.14
C LEU A 31 14.33 3.55 16.56
N LEU A 32 14.00 2.47 15.86
CA LEU A 32 12.67 2.23 15.31
C LEU A 32 11.70 1.86 16.43
N LEU A 33 10.87 2.82 16.86
CA LEU A 33 9.83 2.59 17.85
C LEU A 33 8.65 1.81 17.22
N ARG A 34 8.26 2.20 16.00
CA ARG A 34 7.21 1.54 15.23
C ARG A 34 7.35 1.86 13.75
N ALA A 35 7.16 0.85 12.89
CA ALA A 35 7.05 1.06 11.46
C ALA A 35 5.76 1.81 11.09
N ALA A 36 5.82 2.61 10.03
CA ALA A 36 4.62 3.22 9.46
C ALA A 36 3.79 2.13 8.77
N ARG A 37 2.48 2.11 9.01
CA ARG A 37 1.56 1.16 8.38
C ARG A 37 1.05 1.77 7.09
N VAL A 38 1.28 1.09 5.97
CA VAL A 38 1.04 1.63 4.64
C VAL A 38 0.21 0.68 3.77
N VAL A 39 -0.50 1.26 2.81
CA VAL A 39 -1.07 0.55 1.67
C VAL A 39 -0.10 0.69 0.51
N VAL A 40 0.21 -0.41 -0.16
CA VAL A 40 1.14 -0.46 -1.30
C VAL A 40 0.36 -0.79 -2.58
N CYS A 41 0.86 -0.29 -3.70
CA CYS A 41 0.26 -0.53 -5.01
C CYS A 41 0.54 -1.95 -5.48
N SER A 42 -0.51 -2.70 -5.79
CA SER A 42 -0.40 -4.01 -6.44
C SER A 42 -0.20 -3.94 -7.96
N GLY A 43 -0.22 -2.73 -8.54
CA GLY A 43 -0.25 -2.51 -9.98
C GLY A 43 -1.54 -1.81 -10.43
N PRO A 44 -1.72 -1.61 -11.74
CA PRO A 44 -2.92 -0.99 -12.28
C PRO A 44 -4.18 -1.78 -11.90
N PRO A 45 -5.34 -1.12 -11.73
CA PRO A 45 -6.60 -1.82 -11.58
C PRO A 45 -6.79 -2.76 -12.76
N GLU A 46 -6.96 -4.05 -12.46
CA GLU A 46 -7.45 -5.02 -13.42
C GLU A 46 -8.78 -4.44 -13.92
N ALA A 47 -8.83 -4.07 -15.20
CA ALA A 47 -10.04 -3.55 -15.82
C ALA A 47 -11.16 -4.53 -15.49
N ALA A 48 -12.19 -4.02 -14.81
CA ALA A 48 -13.30 -4.78 -14.24
C ALA A 48 -13.56 -6.04 -15.05
N GLN A 49 -13.24 -7.20 -14.47
CA GLN A 49 -13.74 -8.47 -14.99
C GLN A 49 -15.26 -8.33 -14.96
N ASP A 50 -15.87 -8.19 -16.13
CA ASP A 50 -17.31 -8.33 -16.31
C ASP A 50 -17.72 -9.62 -15.59
N PRO A 51 -18.67 -9.58 -14.64
CA PRO A 51 -19.22 -10.80 -14.08
C PRO A 51 -20.14 -11.41 -15.13
N GLU A 52 -19.57 -12.03 -16.15
CA GLU A 52 -20.27 -12.91 -17.08
C GLU A 52 -19.92 -14.36 -16.75
N ASP A 53 -20.60 -14.93 -15.75
CA ASP A 53 -20.91 -16.37 -15.75
C ASP A 53 -21.96 -16.70 -14.66
N GLY A 54 -23.19 -16.98 -15.11
CA GLY A 54 -24.23 -17.71 -14.35
C GLY A 54 -25.56 -17.02 -14.14
#